data_AF-A0A258KAV8-F1
#
_entry.id   AF-A0A258KAV8-F1
#
_cell.length_a   1.000
_cell.length_b   1.000
_cell.length_c   1.000
_cell.angle_alpha   90.00
_cell.angle_beta   90.00
_cell.angle_gamma   90.00
#
_symmetry.space_group_name_H-M   'P 1'
#
loop_
_entity.id
_entity.type
_entity.pdbx_description
1 polymer ?
#
loop_
_entity_poly.entity_id
_entity_poly.type
_entity_poly.pdbx_seq_one_letter_code
_entity_poly.pdbx_strand_id
1 'polypeptide(L)'
;MHQKFQPIIQNSLSKVGATRYWTDAITAYNSIPLVGKVNPDLSAYVTEKAIAGIFFEIAQEELKIRSKLSARTSPLLQKVFAYADRNRG
;
A
#
# COMPACT_ATOMS: atom_id res chain seq x y z
N MET A 1 -5.92 7.56 6.56
CA MET A 1 -4.80 6.61 6.36
C MET A 1 -3.50 7.33 6.00
N HIS A 2 -3.47 8.12 4.93
CA HIS A 2 -2.26 8.81 4.44
C HIS A 2 -1.46 9.53 5.54
N GLN A 3 -2.08 10.44 6.30
CA GLN A 3 -1.42 11.18 7.40
C GLN A 3 -0.79 10.29 8.50
N LYS A 4 -1.28 9.06 8.69
CA LYS A 4 -0.72 8.13 9.70
C LYS A 4 0.52 7.38 9.17
N PHE A 5 0.55 7.06 7.88
CA PHE A 5 1.63 6.29 7.26
C PHE A 5 2.74 7.18 6.69
N GLN A 6 2.40 8.39 6.24
CA GLN A 6 3.34 9.36 5.69
C GLN A 6 4.57 9.61 6.59
N PRO A 7 4.46 9.84 7.92
CA PRO A 7 5.66 10.06 8.74
C PRO A 7 6.58 8.82 8.82
N ILE A 8 6.02 7.61 8.76
CA ILE A 8 6.80 6.36 8.79
C ILE A 8 7.55 6.18 7.46
N ILE A 9 6.86 6.42 6.34
CA ILE A 9 7.45 6.38 4.99
C ILE A 9 8.51 7.47 4.83
N GLN A 10 8.22 8.71 5.25
CA GLN A 10 9.17 9.82 5.22
C GLN A 10 10.46 9.48 5.99
N ASN A 11 10.34 8.92 7.21
CA ASN A 11 11.50 8.52 8.00
C ASN A 11 12.31 7.42 7.32
N SER A 12 11.63 6.45 6.69
CA SER A 12 12.29 5.34 5.99
C SER A 12 13.02 5.80 4.73
N LEU A 13 12.41 6.68 3.94
CA LEU A 13 13.00 7.29 2.74
C LEU A 13 14.16 8.23 3.08
N SER A 14 14.01 9.01 4.17
CA SER A 14 15.05 9.94 4.63
C SER A 14 16.29 9.20 5.09
N LYS A 15 16.15 8.05 5.77
CA LYS A 15 17.29 7.22 6.23
C LYS A 15 18.20 6.76 5.10
N VAL A 16 17.64 6.53 3.91
CA VAL A 16 18.39 6.07 2.74
C VAL A 16 18.71 7.19 1.75
N GLY A 17 18.37 8.44 2.10
CA GLY A 17 18.56 9.61 1.22
C GLY A 17 17.69 9.62 -0.05
N ALA A 18 16.70 8.71 -0.16
CA ALA A 18 15.93 8.52 -1.38
C ALA A 18 15.15 9.77 -1.78
N THR A 19 14.63 10.52 -0.81
CA THR A 19 13.89 11.76 -1.07
C THR A 19 14.75 12.81 -1.80
N ARG A 20 16.04 12.90 -1.46
CA ARG A 20 16.96 13.86 -2.09
C ARG A 20 17.24 13.46 -3.54
N TYR A 21 17.75 12.24 -3.74
CA TYR A 21 18.16 11.78 -5.07
C TYR A 21 16.98 11.72 -6.06
N TRP A 22 15.80 11.35 -5.59
CA TRP A 22 14.60 11.37 -6.42
C TRP A 22 14.18 12.78 -6.81
N THR A 23 14.20 13.72 -5.87
CA THR A 23 13.84 15.12 -6.17
C THR A 23 14.78 15.70 -7.21
N ASP A 24 16.09 15.48 -7.07
CA ASP A 24 17.10 15.96 -8.02
C ASP A 24 16.87 15.33 -9.42
N ALA A 25 16.67 14.02 -9.49
CA ALA A 25 16.47 13.29 -10.73
C ALA A 25 15.16 13.69 -11.45
N ILE A 26 14.05 13.77 -10.72
CA ILE A 26 12.74 14.13 -11.29
C ILE A 26 12.68 15.60 -11.68
N THR A 27 13.36 16.49 -10.95
CA THR A 27 13.47 17.91 -11.34
C THR A 27 14.19 18.04 -12.69
N ALA A 28 15.30 17.32 -12.87
CA ALA A 28 16.01 17.25 -14.14
C ALA A 28 15.13 16.65 -15.26
N TYR A 29 14.48 15.50 -15.00
CA TYR A 29 13.57 14.87 -15.96
C TYR A 29 12.42 15.81 -16.39
N ASN A 30 11.78 16.47 -15.43
CA ASN A 30 10.69 17.40 -15.69
C ASN A 30 11.13 18.66 -16.43
N SER A 31 12.41 19.00 -16.47
CA SER A 31 12.92 20.15 -17.22
C SER A 31 12.94 19.91 -18.74
N ILE A 32 12.83 18.66 -19.18
CA ILE A 32 12.86 18.29 -20.59
C ILE A 32 11.52 18.68 -21.25
N PRO A 33 11.52 19.43 -22.36
CA PRO A 33 10.29 19.73 -23.10
C PRO A 33 9.65 18.46 -23.65
N LEU A 34 8.32 18.45 -23.79
CA LEU A 34 7.51 17.37 -24.39
C LEU A 34 7.46 16.04 -23.62
N VAL A 35 7.97 15.97 -22.38
CA VAL A 35 7.78 14.80 -21.50
C VAL A 35 6.57 14.97 -20.58
N GLY A 36 5.95 13.86 -20.19
CA GLY A 36 4.91 13.84 -19.16
C GLY A 36 5.52 14.16 -17.79
N LYS A 37 4.95 15.12 -17.05
CA LYS A 37 5.46 15.54 -15.74
C LYS A 37 5.28 14.43 -14.70
N VAL A 38 6.32 14.19 -13.91
CA VAL A 38 6.31 13.26 -12.78
C VAL A 38 6.31 14.06 -11.47
N ASN A 39 5.61 13.57 -10.44
CA ASN A 39 5.59 14.23 -9.13
C ASN A 39 6.97 14.09 -8.45
N PRO A 40 7.67 15.20 -8.13
CA PRO A 40 8.96 15.16 -7.43
C PRO A 40 8.81 14.80 -5.95
N ASP A 41 7.61 14.89 -5.35
CA ASP A 41 7.36 14.46 -3.98
C ASP A 41 7.34 12.92 -3.91
N LEU A 42 8.52 12.35 -3.70
CA LEU A 42 8.69 10.90 -3.52
C LEU A 42 7.87 10.39 -2.35
N SER A 43 7.81 11.14 -1.25
CA SER A 43 7.15 10.69 -0.03
C SER A 43 5.66 10.53 -0.24
N ALA A 44 5.00 11.49 -0.88
CA ALA A 44 3.58 11.40 -1.21
C ALA A 44 3.31 10.22 -2.16
N TYR A 45 4.10 10.10 -3.24
CA TYR A 45 3.94 9.05 -4.24
C TYR A 45 4.15 7.64 -3.67
N VAL A 46 5.24 7.43 -2.93
CA VAL A 46 5.53 6.14 -2.29
C VAL A 46 4.51 5.81 -1.21
N THR A 47 4.03 6.80 -0.45
CA THR A 47 2.97 6.58 0.54
C THR A 47 1.68 6.08 -0.13
N GLU A 48 1.28 6.67 -1.25
CA GLU A 48 0.11 6.22 -2.01
C GLU A 48 0.29 4.78 -2.53
N LYS A 49 1.43 4.49 -3.15
CA LYS A 49 1.73 3.14 -3.67
C LYS A 49 1.82 2.09 -2.57
N ALA A 50 2.41 2.42 -1.42
CA ALA A 50 2.49 1.52 -0.28
C ALA A 50 1.10 1.20 0.28
N ILE A 51 0.23 2.20 0.41
CA ILE A 51 -1.16 1.99 0.82
C ILE A 51 -1.90 1.09 -0.17
N ALA A 52 -1.76 1.34 -1.47
CA ALA A 52 -2.36 0.49 -2.51
C ALA A 52 -1.86 -0.96 -2.42
N GLY A 53 -0.55 -1.16 -2.21
CA GLY A 53 0.03 -2.49 -2.01
C GLY A 53 -0.50 -3.20 -0.78
N ILE A 54 -0.68 -2.50 0.35
CA ILE A 54 -1.27 -3.08 1.57
C ILE A 54 -2.69 -3.58 1.29
N PHE A 55 -3.53 -2.78 0.64
CA PHE A 55 -4.89 -3.19 0.32
C PHE A 55 -4.94 -4.35 -0.69
N PHE A 56 -4.01 -4.38 -1.63
CA PHE A 56 -3.87 -5.48 -2.56
C PHE A 56 -3.55 -6.79 -1.82
N GLU A 57 -2.57 -6.79 -0.92
CA GLU A 57 -2.22 -7.98 -0.13
C GLU A 57 -3.35 -8.42 0.81
N ILE A 58 -4.05 -7.47 1.43
CA ILE A 58 -5.23 -7.76 2.25
C ILE A 58 -6.30 -8.47 1.41
N ALA A 59 -6.59 -7.96 0.21
CA ALA A 59 -7.58 -8.56 -0.68
C ALA A 59 -7.20 -10.00 -1.07
N GLN A 60 -5.91 -10.26 -1.31
CA GLN A 60 -5.42 -11.62 -1.60
C GLN A 60 -5.60 -12.55 -0.39
N GLU A 61 -5.23 -12.11 0.81
CA GLU A 61 -5.37 -12.95 2.01
C GLU A 61 -6.85 -13.17 2.38
N GLU A 62 -7.72 -12.16 2.22
CA GLU A 62 -9.15 -12.33 2.39
C GLU A 62 -9.74 -13.35 1.42
N LEU A 63 -9.34 -13.32 0.14
CA LEU A 63 -9.77 -14.30 -0.85
C LEU A 63 -9.37 -15.72 -0.45
N LYS A 64 -8.14 -15.89 0.05
CA LYS A 64 -7.63 -17.16 0.55
C LYS A 64 -8.42 -17.68 1.76
N ILE A 65 -8.73 -16.81 2.73
CA ILE A 65 -9.53 -17.16 3.92
C ILE A 65 -10.98 -17.51 3.53
N ARG A 66 -11.55 -16.83 2.53
CA ARG A 66 -12.90 -17.12 2.01
C ARG A 66 -12.96 -18.45 1.28
N SER A 67 -11.97 -18.73 0.42
CA SER A 67 -11.95 -19.92 -0.44
C SER A 67 -11.51 -21.20 0.27
N LYS A 68 -10.68 -21.11 1.31
CA LYS A 68 -10.14 -22.29 2.01
C LYS A 68 -10.53 -22.26 3.49
N LEU A 69 -11.40 -23.20 3.91
CA LEU A 69 -11.74 -23.36 5.33
C LEU A 69 -10.51 -23.61 6.20
N SER A 70 -9.50 -24.34 5.69
CA SER A 70 -8.25 -24.59 6.42
C SER A 70 -7.41 -23.34 6.68
N ALA A 71 -7.63 -22.25 5.93
CA ALA A 71 -6.99 -20.96 6.19
C ALA A 71 -7.65 -20.19 7.35
N ARG A 72 -8.83 -20.62 7.81
CA ARG A 72 -9.54 -20.06 8.99
C ARG A 72 -8.99 -20.71 10.27
N THR A 73 -7.69 -20.52 10.52
CA THR A 73 -6.96 -21.23 11.58
C THR A 73 -7.29 -20.72 12.99
N SER A 74 -7.80 -19.50 13.12
CA SER A 74 -8.13 -18.92 14.43
C SER A 74 -9.63 -19.01 14.76
N PRO A 75 -9.99 -19.12 16.06
CA PRO A 75 -11.39 -19.10 16.50
C PRO A 75 -12.15 -17.85 16.04
N LEU A 76 -11.47 -16.70 15.98
CA LEU A 76 -12.04 -15.45 15.50
C LEU A 76 -12.43 -15.55 14.02
N LEU A 77 -11.50 -16.03 13.17
CA LEU A 77 -11.78 -16.20 11.74
C LEU A 77 -12.91 -17.21 11.50
N GLN A 78 -12.91 -18.33 12.24
CA GLN A 78 -14.00 -19.31 12.14
C GLN A 78 -15.35 -18.68 12.50
N LYS A 79 -15.44 -17.92 13.59
CA LYS A 79 -16.68 -17.26 14.01
C LYS A 79 -17.19 -16.22 13.01
N VAL A 80 -16.31 -15.34 12.53
CA VAL A 80 -16.67 -14.28 11.57
C VAL A 80 -17.16 -14.87 10.25
N PHE A 81 -16.41 -15.83 9.70
CA PHE A 81 -16.77 -16.42 8.41
C PHE A 81 -17.92 -17.43 8.52
N ALA A 82 -18.11 -18.13 9.65
CA ALA A 82 -19.30 -18.96 9.87
C ALA A 82 -20.59 -18.13 9.92
N TYR A 83 -20.55 -16.94 10.55
CA TYR A 83 -21.66 -15.99 10.50
C TYR A 83 -21.90 -15.49 9.06
N ALA A 84 -20.84 -15.12 8.34
CA ALA A 84 -20.96 -14.67 6.95
C ALA A 84 -21.53 -15.75 6.02
N ASP A 85 -21.15 -17.01 6.19
CA ASP A 85 -21.65 -18.15 5.42
C ASP A 85 -23.12 -18.46 5.76
N ARG A 86 -23.53 -18.33 7.03
CA ARG A 86 -24.93 -18.52 7.46
C ARG A 86 -25.87 -17.46 6.89
N ASN A 87 -25.42 -16.21 6.75
CA ASN A 87 -26.24 -15.10 6.24
C ASN A 87 -26.13 -14.90 4.71
N ARG A 88 -25.53 -15.86 4.01
CA ARG A 88 -25.42 -15.86 2.55
C ARG A 88 -26.62 -16.52 1.84
N GLY A 89 -27.64 -16.88 2.60
CA GLY A 89 -28.94 -17.37 2.11
C GLY A 89 -29.96 -16.23 2.00
#